data_AF-D1BFC6-F1
#
_entry.id   AF-D1BFC6-F1
#
_cell.length_a   1.000
_cell.length_b   1.000
_cell.length_c   1.000
_cell.angle_alpha   90.00
_cell.angle_beta   90.00
_cell.angle_gamma   90.00
#
_symmetry.space_group_name_H-M   'P 1'
#
loop_
_entity.id
_entity.type
_entity.pdbx_description
1 polymer ?
#
loop_
_entity_poly.entity_id
_entity_poly.type
_entity_poly.pdbx_seq_one_letter_code
_entity_poly.pdbx_strand_id
1 'polypeptide(L)'
;MSWTAVADIAAYACLIGGSFLALAAGVGVLRFPDLLARMHAGTKPQVLGLILLLTGEALRVRNMQVLGMLVLIVVFQLLTAPVAAHMVGRAGYRTGKVRNDLLVLDELTEDHFRAPAKPERCEDDHGLDNPARRAKHEPEAPKA
;
A
#
# COMPACT_ATOMS: atom_id res chain seq x y z
N MET A 1 37.75 7.35 -26.74
CA MET A 1 37.14 7.65 -25.43
C MET A 1 37.59 6.58 -24.46
N SER A 2 38.03 6.94 -23.24
CA SER A 2 38.35 5.93 -22.22
C SER A 2 37.05 5.23 -21.78
N TRP A 3 37.13 3.92 -21.51
CA TRP A 3 35.99 3.14 -21.01
C TRP A 3 35.39 3.74 -19.72
N THR A 4 36.24 4.32 -18.87
CA THR A 4 35.83 5.02 -17.65
C THR A 4 34.90 6.19 -17.95
N ALA A 5 35.24 7.03 -18.93
CA ALA A 5 34.43 8.19 -19.29
C ALA A 5 33.04 7.79 -19.80
N VAL A 6 32.94 6.71 -20.58
CA VAL A 6 31.63 6.21 -21.05
C VAL A 6 30.77 5.74 -19.88
N ALA A 7 31.36 4.98 -18.95
CA ALA A 7 30.66 4.51 -17.76
C ALA A 7 30.27 5.65 -16.81
N ASP A 8 31.08 6.71 -16.70
CA ASP A 8 30.74 7.89 -15.90
C ASP A 8 29.57 8.67 -16.51
N ILE A 9 29.56 8.86 -17.84
CA ILE A 9 28.43 9.49 -18.55
C ILE A 9 27.14 8.67 -18.35
N ALA A 10 27.22 7.35 -18.48
CA ALA A 10 26.10 6.45 -18.23
C ALA A 10 25.62 6.56 -16.76
N ALA A 11 26.55 6.62 -15.80
CA ALA A 11 26.22 6.79 -14.39
C ALA A 11 25.45 8.09 -14.15
N TYR A 12 25.92 9.23 -14.69
CA TYR A 12 25.23 10.51 -14.54
C TYR A 12 23.84 10.50 -15.18
N ALA A 13 23.68 9.88 -16.35
CA ALA A 13 22.37 9.74 -17.00
C ALA A 13 21.41 8.90 -16.13
N CYS A 14 21.88 7.78 -15.58
CA CYS A 14 21.11 6.95 -14.66
C CYS A 14 20.73 7.71 -13.38
N LEU A 15 21.65 8.48 -12.80
CA LEU A 15 21.39 9.26 -11.58
C LEU A 15 20.33 10.33 -11.82
N ILE A 16 20.48 11.13 -12.89
CA ILE A 16 19.51 12.19 -13.24
C ILE A 16 18.14 11.58 -13.56
N GLY A 17 18.11 10.52 -14.36
CA GLY A 17 16.86 9.82 -14.70
C GLY A 17 16.19 9.22 -13.46
N GLY A 18 16.95 8.59 -12.59
CA GLY A 18 16.46 8.00 -11.34
C GLY A 18 15.91 9.05 -10.38
N SER A 19 16.61 10.17 -10.19
CA SER A 19 16.13 11.30 -9.38
C SER A 19 14.86 11.93 -9.96
N PHE A 20 14.77 12.08 -11.28
CA PHE A 20 13.56 12.58 -11.94
C PHE A 20 12.36 11.66 -11.70
N LEU A 21 12.54 10.35 -11.81
CA LEU A 21 11.48 9.37 -11.54
C LEU A 21 11.04 9.36 -10.07
N ALA A 22 11.98 9.49 -9.13
CA ALA A 22 11.66 9.63 -7.71
C ALA A 22 10.85 10.90 -7.43
N LEU A 23 11.22 12.03 -8.06
CA LEU A 23 10.45 13.27 -7.99
C LEU A 23 9.05 13.09 -8.59
N ALA A 24 8.96 12.46 -9.77
CA ALA A 24 7.68 12.19 -10.43
C ALA A 24 6.78 11.28 -9.58
N ALA A 25 7.34 10.30 -8.87
CA ALA A 25 6.59 9.48 -7.92
C ALA A 25 5.99 10.33 -6.80
N GLY A 26 6.80 11.19 -6.17
CA GLY A 26 6.34 12.10 -5.12
C GLY A 26 5.25 13.07 -5.59
N VAL A 27 5.47 13.71 -6.75
CA VAL A 27 4.47 14.61 -7.37
C VAL A 27 3.20 13.85 -7.73
N GLY A 28 3.30 12.63 -8.26
CA GLY A 28 2.17 11.79 -8.60
C GLY A 28 1.30 11.45 -7.39
N VAL A 29 1.92 11.10 -6.26
CA VAL A 29 1.19 10.83 -5.00
C VAL A 29 0.41 12.06 -4.52
N LEU A 30 0.96 13.26 -4.67
CA LEU A 30 0.28 14.50 -4.27
C LEU A 30 -0.79 14.95 -5.26
N ARG A 31 -0.60 14.69 -6.57
CA ARG A 31 -1.47 15.22 -7.62
C ARG A 31 -2.68 14.35 -7.93
N PHE A 32 -2.56 13.02 -7.81
CA PHE A 32 -3.69 12.16 -8.13
C PHE A 32 -4.77 12.23 -7.04
N PRO A 33 -6.06 12.31 -7.39
CA PRO A 33 -7.14 12.40 -6.41
C PRO A 33 -7.62 11.02 -5.90
N ASP A 34 -7.31 9.93 -6.62
CA ASP A 34 -7.74 8.57 -6.30
C ASP A 34 -6.63 7.75 -5.62
N LEU A 35 -7.01 6.87 -4.70
CA LEU A 35 -6.09 6.01 -3.94
C LEU A 35 -5.29 5.06 -4.85
N LEU A 36 -5.97 4.35 -5.76
CA LEU A 36 -5.31 3.38 -6.64
C LEU A 36 -4.36 4.08 -7.61
N ALA A 37 -4.79 5.24 -8.13
CA ALA A 37 -3.93 6.11 -8.95
C ALA A 37 -2.69 6.61 -8.18
N ARG A 38 -2.84 7.04 -6.92
CA ARG A 38 -1.72 7.44 -6.05
C ARG A 38 -0.77 6.28 -5.78
N MET A 39 -1.29 5.08 -5.49
CA MET A 39 -0.47 3.89 -5.28
C MET A 39 0.31 3.53 -6.54
N HIS A 40 -0.32 3.56 -7.70
CA HIS A 40 0.34 3.31 -8.98
C HIS A 40 1.47 4.31 -9.24
N ALA A 41 1.18 5.59 -9.05
CA ALA A 41 2.15 6.67 -9.24
C ALA A 41 3.29 6.66 -8.22
N GLY A 42 3.02 6.26 -6.98
CA GLY A 42 4.02 6.18 -5.92
C GLY A 42 4.90 4.93 -5.98
N THR A 43 4.46 3.86 -6.65
CA THR A 43 5.20 2.58 -6.67
C THR A 43 5.99 2.37 -7.95
N LYS A 44 5.40 2.56 -9.14
CA LYS A 44 6.06 2.20 -10.42
C LYS A 44 7.28 3.08 -10.74
N PRO A 45 7.15 4.43 -10.77
CA PRO A 45 8.29 5.30 -11.02
C PRO A 45 9.31 5.22 -9.88
N GLN A 46 8.87 4.97 -8.65
CA GLN A 46 9.76 4.87 -7.49
C GLN A 46 10.70 3.67 -7.56
N VAL A 47 10.17 2.48 -7.86
CA VAL A 47 11.00 1.25 -7.99
C VAL A 47 11.97 1.39 -9.17
N LEU A 48 11.49 1.89 -10.31
CA LEU A 48 12.33 2.11 -11.48
C LEU A 48 13.41 3.17 -11.20
N GLY A 49 13.04 4.27 -10.55
CA GLY A 49 13.95 5.35 -10.19
C GLY A 49 15.05 4.89 -9.24
N LEU A 50 14.70 4.08 -8.24
CA LEU A 50 15.69 3.49 -7.34
C LEU A 50 16.66 2.56 -8.09
N ILE A 51 16.16 1.67 -8.96
CA ILE A 51 17.01 0.76 -9.74
C ILE A 51 18.00 1.57 -10.61
N LEU A 52 17.55 2.66 -11.23
CA LEU A 52 18.41 3.56 -12.00
C LEU A 52 19.48 4.22 -11.11
N LEU A 53 19.09 4.76 -9.95
CA LEU A 53 20.04 5.37 -9.00
C LEU A 53 21.14 4.40 -8.58
N LEU A 54 20.74 3.18 -8.18
CA LEU A 54 21.67 2.16 -7.73
C LEU A 54 22.55 1.65 -8.87
N THR A 55 22.01 1.55 -10.09
CA THR A 55 22.81 1.19 -11.28
C THR A 55 23.84 2.29 -11.59
N GLY A 56 23.46 3.57 -11.48
CA GLY A 56 24.39 4.69 -11.64
C GLY A 56 25.52 4.67 -10.60
N GLU A 57 25.19 4.45 -9.33
CA GLU A 57 26.19 4.31 -8.28
C GLU A 57 27.08 3.07 -8.45
N ALA A 58 26.53 1.94 -8.89
CA ALA A 58 27.28 0.74 -9.20
C ALA A 58 28.36 0.98 -10.27
N LEU A 59 28.00 1.72 -11.34
CA LEU A 59 28.90 2.08 -12.43
C LEU A 59 30.02 3.04 -11.99
N ARG A 60 29.75 3.89 -10.99
CA ARG A 60 30.69 4.91 -10.50
C ARG A 60 31.65 4.38 -9.45
N VAL A 61 31.14 3.66 -8.46
CA VAL A 61 31.93 3.21 -7.30
C VAL A 61 32.76 1.96 -7.61
N ARG A 62 32.23 1.02 -8.42
CA ARG A 62 32.91 -0.22 -8.87
C ARG A 62 33.59 -1.02 -7.75
N ASN A 63 33.05 -0.95 -6.54
CA ASN A 63 33.57 -1.62 -5.35
C ASN A 63 32.64 -2.80 -5.00
N MET A 64 33.20 -4.00 -4.83
CA MET A 64 32.44 -5.24 -4.61
C MET A 64 31.59 -5.20 -3.33
N GLN A 65 32.12 -4.64 -2.25
CA GLN A 65 31.41 -4.50 -0.97
C GLN A 65 30.20 -3.57 -1.12
N VAL A 66 30.36 -2.47 -1.87
CA VAL A 66 29.27 -1.53 -2.15
C VAL A 66 28.22 -2.18 -3.04
N LEU A 67 28.62 -2.91 -4.08
CA LEU A 67 27.70 -3.64 -4.95
C LEU A 67 26.81 -4.63 -4.17
N GLY A 68 27.38 -5.37 -3.20
CA GLY A 68 26.60 -6.27 -2.34
C GLY A 68 25.51 -5.54 -1.55
N MET A 69 25.83 -4.36 -1.00
CA MET A 69 24.86 -3.51 -0.31
C MET A 69 23.77 -2.97 -1.25
N LEU A 70 24.15 -2.55 -2.47
CA LEU A 70 23.20 -2.07 -3.48
C LEU A 70 22.17 -3.16 -3.86
N VAL A 71 22.64 -4.39 -4.08
CA VAL A 71 21.76 -5.53 -4.37
C VAL A 71 20.80 -5.77 -3.20
N LEU A 72 21.31 -5.70 -1.97
CA LEU A 72 20.48 -5.87 -0.78
C LEU A 72 19.36 -4.81 -0.70
N ILE A 73 19.69 -3.55 -1.00
CA ILE A 73 18.70 -2.45 -1.08
C ILE A 73 17.63 -2.76 -2.13
N VAL A 74 18.00 -3.21 -3.33
CA VAL A 74 17.04 -3.58 -4.39
C VAL A 74 16.11 -4.69 -3.91
N VAL A 75 16.65 -5.77 -3.32
CA VAL A 75 15.87 -6.90 -2.84
C VAL A 75 14.88 -6.45 -1.77
N PHE A 76 15.34 -5.72 -0.75
CA PHE A 76 14.44 -5.23 0.30
C PHE A 76 13.38 -4.28 -0.24
N GLN A 77 13.71 -3.41 -1.19
CA GLN A 77 12.73 -2.52 -1.81
C GLN A 77 11.67 -3.31 -2.60
N LEU A 78 12.09 -4.30 -3.38
CA LEU A 78 11.18 -5.13 -4.18
C LEU A 78 10.29 -6.02 -3.32
N LEU A 79 10.70 -6.38 -2.10
CA LEU A 79 9.84 -7.06 -1.14
C LEU A 79 8.90 -6.10 -0.43
N THR A 80 9.40 -4.94 -0.02
CA THR A 80 8.65 -3.99 0.81
C THR A 80 7.57 -3.26 0.02
N ALA A 81 7.88 -2.84 -1.22
CA ALA A 81 6.96 -2.02 -2.01
C ALA A 81 5.63 -2.75 -2.35
N PRO A 82 5.62 -4.02 -2.81
CA PRO A 82 4.38 -4.75 -3.06
C PRO A 82 3.58 -5.04 -1.79
N VAL A 83 4.26 -5.38 -0.70
CA VAL A 83 3.60 -5.65 0.60
C VAL A 83 2.91 -4.38 1.11
N ALA A 84 3.61 -3.24 1.09
CA ALA A 84 3.05 -1.96 1.45
C ALA A 84 1.88 -1.58 0.54
N ALA A 85 2.02 -1.75 -0.78
CA ALA A 85 0.94 -1.49 -1.72
C ALA A 85 -0.28 -2.38 -1.44
N HIS A 86 -0.09 -3.68 -1.21
CA HIS A 86 -1.19 -4.59 -0.91
C HIS A 86 -1.91 -4.21 0.39
N MET A 87 -1.17 -3.89 1.46
CA MET A 87 -1.74 -3.43 2.72
C MET A 87 -2.55 -2.14 2.57
N VAL A 88 -2.00 -1.14 1.86
CA VAL A 88 -2.68 0.15 1.61
C VAL A 88 -3.92 -0.06 0.74
N GLY A 89 -3.85 -0.90 -0.29
CA GLY A 89 -4.99 -1.24 -1.15
C GLY A 89 -6.12 -1.89 -0.35
N ARG A 90 -5.80 -2.91 0.46
CA ARG A 90 -6.79 -3.60 1.31
C ARG A 90 -7.41 -2.66 2.35
N ALA A 91 -6.62 -1.80 2.98
CA ALA A 91 -7.11 -0.81 3.94
C ALA A 91 -7.96 0.27 3.27
N GLY A 92 -7.56 0.73 2.07
CA GLY A 92 -8.30 1.70 1.28
C GLY A 92 -9.66 1.17 0.86
N TYR A 93 -9.72 -0.08 0.39
CA TYR A 93 -10.96 -0.75 0.01
C TYR A 93 -11.91 -0.92 1.19
N ARG A 94 -11.40 -1.44 2.33
CA ARG A 94 -12.21 -1.62 3.55
C ARG A 94 -12.74 -0.31 4.15
N THR A 95 -12.06 0.81 3.94
CA THR A 95 -12.48 2.12 4.46
C THR A 95 -13.27 2.95 3.45
N GLY A 96 -13.65 2.38 2.31
CA GLY A 96 -14.43 3.07 1.26
C GLY A 96 -13.68 4.24 0.62
N LYS A 97 -12.34 4.27 0.71
CA LYS A 97 -11.50 5.34 0.11
C LYS A 97 -11.14 5.08 -1.35
N VAL A 98 -11.60 3.97 -1.91
CA VAL A 98 -11.49 3.66 -3.34
C VAL A 98 -12.67 4.29 -4.07
N ARG A 99 -12.40 5.03 -5.13
CA ARG A 99 -13.42 5.71 -5.94
C ARG A 99 -14.11 4.74 -6.90
N ASN A 100 -15.29 4.27 -6.50
CA ASN A 100 -16.15 3.40 -7.32
C ASN A 100 -16.64 4.06 -8.61
N ASP A 101 -16.69 5.39 -8.66
CA ASP A 101 -17.08 6.15 -9.85
C ASP A 101 -16.03 6.08 -10.99
N LEU A 102 -14.80 5.67 -10.68
CA LEU A 102 -13.72 5.49 -11.66
C LEU A 102 -13.55 4.02 -12.08
N LEU A 103 -14.25 3.09 -11.41
CA LEU A 103 -14.17 1.66 -11.68
C LEU A 103 -15.23 1.28 -12.72
N VAL A 104 -14.79 0.78 -13.89
CA VAL A 104 -15.70 0.27 -14.94
C VAL A 104 -16.25 -1.11 -14.56
N LEU A 105 -15.46 -1.91 -13.84
CA LEU A 105 -15.81 -3.24 -13.36
C LEU A 105 -15.21 -3.44 -11.96
N ASP A 106 -16.03 -3.91 -11.03
CA ASP A 106 -15.62 -4.21 -9.65
C ASP A 106 -16.14 -5.60 -9.21
N GLU A 107 -15.44 -6.64 -9.67
CA GLU A 107 -15.75 -8.03 -9.34
C GLU A 107 -15.59 -8.33 -7.84
N LEU A 108 -14.71 -7.60 -7.14
CA LEU A 108 -14.43 -7.84 -5.72
C LEU A 108 -15.61 -7.44 -4.84
N THR A 109 -16.27 -6.32 -5.17
CA THR A 109 -17.53 -5.92 -4.53
C THR A 109 -18.66 -6.89 -4.89
N GLU A 110 -18.77 -7.29 -6.17
CA GLU A 110 -19.80 -8.24 -6.62
C GLU A 110 -19.70 -9.59 -5.90
N ASP A 111 -18.48 -10.14 -5.75
CA ASP A 111 -18.22 -11.38 -5.02
C ASP A 111 -18.58 -11.26 -3.52
N HIS A 112 -18.33 -10.10 -2.91
CA HIS A 112 -18.73 -9.84 -1.53
C HIS A 112 -20.26 -9.82 -1.34
N PHE A 113 -21.02 -9.30 -2.31
CA PHE A 113 -22.48 -9.35 -2.30
C PHE A 113 -23.03 -10.75 -2.62
N ARG A 114 -22.32 -11.54 -3.44
CA ARG A 114 -22.73 -12.89 -3.84
C ARG A 114 -22.41 -13.95 -2.80
N ALA A 115 -21.42 -13.70 -1.93
CA ALA A 115 -21.13 -14.55 -0.79
C ALA A 115 -22.37 -14.57 0.15
N PRO A 116 -22.90 -15.75 0.52
CA PRO A 116 -24.00 -15.80 1.48
C PRO A 116 -23.54 -15.08 2.75
N ALA A 117 -24.37 -14.14 3.23
CA ALA A 117 -24.09 -13.36 4.43
C ALA A 117 -23.56 -14.32 5.49
N LYS A 118 -22.29 -14.14 5.88
CA LYS A 118 -21.68 -14.93 6.94
C LYS A 118 -22.65 -14.79 8.11
N PRO A 119 -23.29 -15.87 8.60
CA PRO A 119 -24.27 -15.73 9.67
C PRO A 119 -23.57 -14.95 10.76
N GLU A 120 -24.19 -13.86 11.22
CA GLU A 120 -23.79 -13.24 12.47
C GLU A 120 -23.57 -14.42 13.41
N ARG A 121 -22.31 -14.60 13.83
CA ARG A 121 -22.03 -15.53 14.90
C ARG A 121 -22.88 -14.95 16.02
N CYS A 122 -23.99 -15.62 16.37
CA CYS A 122 -24.65 -15.36 17.64
C CYS A 122 -23.49 -15.26 18.62
N GLU A 123 -23.30 -14.07 19.19
CA GLU A 123 -22.58 -13.99 20.44
C GLU A 123 -23.31 -15.00 21.33
N ASP A 124 -22.68 -16.15 21.53
CA ASP A 124 -23.04 -17.06 22.57
C ASP A 124 -22.86 -16.24 23.85
N ASP A 125 -23.93 -15.56 24.26
CA ASP A 125 -24.10 -14.94 25.56
C ASP A 125 -24.11 -16.09 26.56
N HIS A 126 -22.91 -16.61 26.81
CA HIS A 126 -22.61 -17.41 27.96
C HIS A 126 -22.76 -16.51 29.18
N GLY A 127 -24.00 -16.40 29.64
CA GLY A 127 -24.40 -16.21 31.02
C GLY A 127 -23.62 -15.15 31.78
N LEU A 128 -24.07 -13.90 31.68
CA LEU A 128 -24.11 -13.04 32.85
C LEU A 128 -25.57 -12.72 33.15
N ASP A 129 -26.17 -13.55 34.01
CA ASP A 129 -27.40 -13.26 34.75
C ASP A 129 -27.22 -11.90 35.44
N ASN A 130 -27.68 -10.84 34.78
CA ASN A 130 -27.52 -9.46 35.23
C ASN A 130 -28.78 -9.08 36.04
N PRO A 131 -28.70 -9.06 37.39
CA PRO A 131 -29.85 -8.77 38.24
C PRO A 131 -30.39 -7.35 38.04
N ALA A 132 -29.61 -6.43 37.47
CA ALA A 132 -30.04 -5.06 37.20
C ALA A 132 -31.14 -4.95 36.12
N ARG A 133 -31.33 -5.98 35.29
CA ARG A 133 -32.38 -5.98 34.25
C ARG A 133 -33.74 -6.44 34.78
N ARG A 134 -33.78 -7.26 35.85
CA ARG A 134 -35.03 -7.73 36.48
C ARG A 134 -35.76 -6.63 37.24
N ALA A 135 -35.03 -5.75 37.92
CA ALA A 135 -35.62 -4.65 38.71
C ALA A 135 -36.33 -3.57 37.87
N LYS A 136 -36.16 -3.54 36.54
CA LYS A 136 -36.81 -2.57 35.65
C LYS A 136 -38.15 -3.06 35.06
N HIS A 137 -38.53 -4.32 35.30
CA HIS A 137 -39.75 -4.91 34.73
C HIS A 137 -40.79 -5.29 35.79
N GLU A 138 -40.63 -4.88 37.05
CA GLU A 138 -41.71 -5.02 38.03
C GLU A 138 -42.80 -3.99 37.69
N PRO A 139 -44.02 -4.40 37.31
CA PRO A 139 -45.08 -3.46 37.01
C PRO A 139 -45.54 -2.80 38.31
N GLU A 140 -45.49 -1.47 38.34
CA GLU A 140 -46.05 -0.64 39.40
C GLU A 140 -47.54 -1.00 39.59
N ALA A 141 -47.89 -1.50 40.76
CA ALA A 141 -49.26 -1.90 41.08
C ALA A 141 -50.23 -0.70 41.01
N PRO A 142 -51.45 -0.86 40.48
CA PRO A 142 -52.43 0.22 40.44
C PRO A 142 -52.88 0.59 41.86
N LYS A 143 -52.69 1.86 42.22
CA LYS A 143 -53.22 2.47 43.46
C LYS A 143 -54.76 2.46 43.42
N ALA A 144 -55.37 1.79 44.38
CA ALA A 144 -56.75 1.98 44.82
C ALA A 144 -56.75 2.13 46.35
#